data_AF-A0A314U9E5-F1
#
_entry.id   AF-A0A314U9E5-F1
#
_cell.length_a   1.000
_cell.length_b   1.000
_cell.length_c   1.000
_cell.angle_alpha   90.00
_cell.angle_beta   90.00
_cell.angle_gamma   90.00
#
_symmetry.space_group_name_H-M   'P 1'
#
loop_
_entity.id
_entity.type
_entity.pdbx_description
1 polymer ?
#
loop_
_entity_poly.entity_id
_entity_poly.type
_entity_poly.pdbx_seq_one_letter_code
_entity_poly.pdbx_strand_id
1 'polypeptide(L)'
;MKGKECKMAFGEKANLVASGTIVEINVPNQLVHNVPLGEGNIRVAVNCALKGDSPLPILVKGVLETVGDAIGSQVAWPQDLFVFDDKVKKRETTKEKLAKTLFKTISPTMPKSCKVLYAYAHQVMSKGQTISTNIDEDIFGWKKMVYIFQE
;
A
#
# COMPACT_ATOMS: atom_id res chain seq x y z
N MET A 1 -4.97 -8.79 3.77
CA MET A 1 -5.26 -8.69 2.33
C MET A 1 -5.63 -10.03 1.71
N LYS A 2 -6.90 -10.20 1.36
CA LYS A 2 -7.28 -11.07 0.23
C LYS A 2 -7.11 -10.21 -1.02
N GLY A 3 -6.27 -10.64 -1.94
CA GLY A 3 -6.01 -9.91 -3.18
C GLY A 3 -5.19 -10.79 -4.11
N LYS A 4 -5.32 -10.58 -5.42
CA LYS A 4 -4.59 -11.37 -6.42
C LYS A 4 -3.13 -10.93 -6.44
N GLU A 5 -2.21 -11.89 -6.32
CA GLU A 5 -0.79 -11.62 -6.51
C GLU A 5 -0.51 -11.22 -7.96
N CYS A 6 0.43 -10.30 -8.12
CA CYS A 6 0.78 -9.77 -9.44
C CYS A 6 2.23 -9.33 -9.49
N LYS A 7 2.77 -9.29 -10.72
CA LYS A 7 4.00 -8.59 -11.05
C LYS A 7 3.63 -7.34 -11.82
N MET A 8 4.36 -6.26 -11.58
CA MET A 8 4.11 -4.95 -12.15
C MET A 8 5.30 -4.55 -13.03
N ALA A 9 4.99 -4.03 -14.21
CA ALA A 9 5.95 -3.57 -15.18
C ALA A 9 5.98 -2.03 -15.28
N PHE A 10 7.01 -1.49 -15.94
CA PHE A 10 7.12 -0.07 -16.25
C PHE A 10 7.48 0.15 -17.73
N GLY A 11 6.69 0.98 -18.42
CA GLY A 11 6.83 1.27 -19.85
C GLY A 11 6.34 0.14 -20.74
N GLU A 12 6.98 -1.02 -20.65
CA GLU A 12 6.64 -2.22 -21.41
C GLU A 12 6.39 -3.42 -20.48
N LYS A 13 5.46 -4.32 -20.84
CA LYS A 13 5.11 -5.52 -20.04
C LYS A 13 6.31 -6.43 -19.74
N ALA A 14 7.31 -6.46 -20.61
CA ALA A 14 8.53 -7.25 -20.41
C ALA A 14 9.44 -6.68 -19.31
N ASN A 15 9.35 -5.37 -19.03
CA ASN A 15 10.17 -4.69 -18.04
C ASN A 15 9.52 -4.77 -16.65
N LEU A 16 9.65 -5.93 -16.00
CA LEU A 16 9.16 -6.14 -14.64
C LEU A 16 10.00 -5.36 -13.62
N VAL A 17 9.33 -4.61 -12.75
CA VAL A 17 9.97 -3.72 -11.76
C VAL A 17 9.57 -4.02 -10.32
N ALA A 18 8.42 -4.65 -10.09
CA ALA A 18 7.93 -4.94 -8.75
C ALA A 18 7.01 -6.18 -8.69
N SER A 19 6.79 -6.70 -7.49
CA SER A 19 5.72 -7.65 -7.20
C SER A 19 4.82 -7.11 -6.08
N GLY A 20 3.55 -7.49 -6.12
CA GLY A 20 2.55 -6.92 -5.24
C GLY A 20 1.26 -7.70 -5.15
N THR A 21 0.29 -7.09 -4.50
CA THR A 21 -1.05 -7.64 -4.32
C THR A 21 -2.08 -6.60 -4.75
N ILE A 22 -2.95 -6.97 -5.68
CA ILE A 22 -4.07 -6.12 -6.08
C ILE A 22 -5.00 -5.92 -4.88
N VAL A 23 -5.34 -4.65 -4.63
CA VAL A 23 -6.22 -4.24 -3.53
C VAL A 23 -7.61 -4.01 -4.10
N GLU A 24 -8.49 -4.99 -3.94
CA GLU A 24 -9.88 -4.85 -4.38
C GLU A 24 -10.67 -4.07 -3.34
N ILE A 25 -11.09 -2.86 -3.70
CA ILE A 25 -12.03 -2.05 -2.92
C ILE A 25 -13.19 -1.71 -3.83
N ASN A 26 -14.36 -2.29 -3.59
CA ASN A 26 -15.52 -2.15 -4.47
C ASN A 26 -16.31 -0.87 -4.15
N VAL A 27 -15.65 0.28 -4.29
CA VAL A 27 -16.26 1.60 -4.12
C VAL A 27 -15.89 2.51 -5.29
N PRO A 28 -16.81 3.38 -5.75
CA PRO A 28 -16.48 4.41 -6.73
C PRO A 28 -15.57 5.49 -6.11
N ASN A 29 -14.86 6.24 -6.95
CA ASN A 29 -14.05 7.41 -6.55
C ASN A 29 -12.99 7.12 -5.47
N GLN A 30 -12.33 5.95 -5.56
CA GLN A 30 -11.22 5.60 -4.68
C GLN A 30 -10.11 6.65 -4.74
N LEU A 31 -9.53 6.93 -3.57
CA LEU A 31 -8.41 7.84 -3.43
C LEU A 31 -7.17 7.06 -3.01
N VAL A 32 -6.10 7.22 -3.78
CA VAL A 32 -4.78 6.72 -3.46
C VAL A 32 -3.90 7.93 -3.21
N HIS A 33 -3.37 8.07 -1.98
CA HIS A 33 -2.54 9.22 -1.61
C HIS A 33 -3.27 10.57 -1.76
N ASN A 34 -4.58 10.57 -1.45
CA ASN A 34 -5.50 11.71 -1.64
C ASN A 34 -5.72 12.14 -3.11
N VAL A 35 -5.29 11.32 -4.08
CA VAL A 35 -5.52 11.54 -5.51
C VAL A 35 -6.51 10.49 -6.03
N PRO A 36 -7.46 10.84 -6.91
CA PRO A 36 -8.32 9.86 -7.56
C PRO A 36 -7.49 8.75 -8.22
N LEU A 37 -7.89 7.49 -8.06
CA LEU A 37 -7.20 6.34 -8.65
C LEU A 37 -7.01 6.50 -10.17
N GLY A 38 -7.97 7.15 -10.83
CA GLY A 38 -7.96 7.39 -12.27
C GLY A 38 -8.50 6.20 -13.07
N GLU A 39 -9.00 6.48 -14.27
CA GLU A 39 -9.50 5.46 -15.18
C GLU A 39 -8.37 4.57 -15.69
N GLY A 40 -8.61 3.26 -15.79
CA GLY A 40 -7.62 2.28 -16.25
C GLY A 40 -6.51 1.94 -15.25
N ASN A 41 -6.55 2.50 -14.04
CA ASN A 41 -5.58 2.21 -12.98
C ASN A 41 -6.16 1.27 -11.92
N ILE A 42 -5.28 0.48 -11.33
CA ILE A 42 -5.60 -0.46 -10.24
C ILE A 42 -4.82 -0.05 -8.99
N ARG A 43 -5.48 -0.12 -7.84
CA ARG A 43 -4.82 0.02 -6.55
C ARG A 43 -4.03 -1.25 -6.23
N VAL A 44 -2.74 -1.13 -5.98
CA VAL A 44 -1.86 -2.27 -5.71
C VAL A 44 -0.95 -1.99 -4.53
N ALA A 45 -0.83 -2.96 -3.62
CA ALA A 45 0.21 -2.96 -2.58
C ALA A 45 1.53 -3.45 -3.18
N VAL A 46 2.58 -2.65 -3.04
CA VAL A 46 3.93 -3.03 -3.47
C VAL A 46 4.58 -3.83 -2.35
N ASN A 47 4.80 -5.13 -2.59
CA ASN A 47 5.36 -6.01 -1.58
C ASN A 47 6.88 -6.10 -1.70
N CYS A 48 7.40 -6.16 -2.94
CA CYS A 48 8.83 -6.23 -3.22
C CYS A 48 9.20 -5.40 -4.45
N ALA A 49 10.34 -4.73 -4.40
CA ALA A 49 10.97 -4.14 -5.58
C ALA A 49 11.90 -5.15 -6.27
N LEU A 50 11.74 -5.32 -7.58
CA LEU A 50 12.69 -6.05 -8.43
C LEU A 50 13.76 -5.11 -8.99
N LYS A 51 13.37 -3.87 -9.27
CA LYS A 51 14.24 -2.76 -9.70
C LYS A 51 13.91 -1.53 -8.85
N GLY A 52 14.60 -1.37 -7.72
CA GLY A 52 14.31 -0.33 -6.73
C GLY A 52 14.35 1.08 -7.30
N ASP A 53 15.37 1.39 -8.09
CA ASP A 53 15.58 2.73 -8.70
C ASP A 53 14.64 3.01 -9.88
N SER A 54 13.78 2.06 -10.26
CA SER A 54 12.79 2.30 -11.30
C SER A 54 11.80 3.36 -10.83
N PRO A 55 11.40 4.31 -11.69
CA PRO A 55 10.34 5.26 -11.35
C PRO A 55 8.98 4.56 -11.20
N LEU A 56 8.09 5.17 -10.43
CA LEU A 56 6.68 4.80 -10.40
C LEU A 56 5.97 5.32 -11.67
N PRO A 57 5.03 4.56 -12.26
CA PRO A 57 4.21 5.04 -13.37
C PRO A 57 3.43 6.31 -13.03
N ILE A 58 2.93 6.38 -11.79
CA ILE A 58 2.22 7.52 -11.24
C ILE A 58 2.99 7.98 -10.00
N LEU A 59 3.72 9.08 -10.15
CA LEU A 59 4.54 9.64 -9.07
C LEU A 59 3.66 10.25 -7.98
N VAL A 60 4.08 10.07 -6.73
CA VAL A 60 3.56 10.82 -5.58
C VAL A 60 4.62 11.84 -5.22
N LYS A 61 4.54 13.02 -5.85
CA LYS A 61 5.57 14.07 -5.77
C LYS A 61 6.01 14.34 -4.34
N GLY A 62 7.32 14.26 -4.08
CA GLY A 62 7.91 14.53 -2.77
C GLY A 62 7.62 13.49 -1.69
N VAL A 63 6.99 12.35 -2.02
CA VAL A 63 6.72 11.28 -1.06
C VAL A 63 7.17 9.92 -1.56
N LEU A 64 6.73 9.49 -2.75
CA LEU A 64 7.11 8.22 -3.38
C LEU A 64 7.43 8.48 -4.86
N GLU A 65 8.68 8.29 -5.25
CA GLU A 65 9.14 8.56 -6.61
C GLU A 65 9.63 7.29 -7.29
N THR A 66 10.24 6.38 -6.52
CA THR A 66 10.76 5.12 -7.00
C THR A 66 9.93 3.93 -6.52
N VAL A 67 10.12 2.79 -7.18
CA VAL A 67 9.55 1.51 -6.75
C VAL A 67 10.08 1.10 -5.37
N GLY A 68 11.34 1.42 -5.08
CA GLY A 68 11.95 1.19 -3.76
C GLY A 68 11.23 1.97 -2.66
N ASP A 69 10.90 3.24 -2.90
CA ASP A 69 10.14 4.06 -1.94
C ASP A 69 8.75 3.48 -1.66
N ALA A 70 8.14 2.90 -2.69
CA ALA A 70 6.75 2.41 -2.63
C ALA A 70 6.59 1.08 -1.88
N ILE A 71 7.67 0.38 -1.51
CA ILE A 71 7.60 -0.89 -0.77
C ILE A 71 6.80 -0.69 0.53
N GLY A 72 5.77 -1.52 0.74
CA GLY A 72 4.86 -1.44 1.88
C GLY A 72 3.75 -0.39 1.76
N SER A 73 3.71 0.37 0.66
CA SER A 73 2.64 1.33 0.33
C SER A 73 1.66 0.74 -0.69
N GLN A 74 0.52 1.42 -0.89
CA GLN A 74 -0.46 1.11 -1.93
C GLN A 74 -0.52 2.21 -2.99
N VAL A 75 -0.10 1.94 -4.21
CA VAL A 75 -0.03 2.94 -5.29
C VAL A 75 -1.07 2.67 -6.38
N ALA A 76 -1.30 3.67 -7.23
CA ALA A 76 -2.05 3.50 -8.47
C ALA A 76 -1.11 2.97 -9.56
N TRP A 77 -1.52 1.92 -10.26
CA TRP A 77 -0.72 1.32 -11.34
C TRP A 77 -1.59 1.06 -12.58
N PRO A 78 -1.11 1.37 -13.79
CA PRO A 78 -1.85 1.08 -15.01
C PRO A 78 -2.18 -0.41 -15.17
N GLN A 79 -3.45 -0.73 -15.47
CA GLN A 79 -3.95 -2.11 -15.57
C GLN A 79 -3.23 -2.93 -16.65
N ASP A 80 -2.80 -2.27 -17.72
CA ASP A 80 -2.07 -2.88 -18.83
C ASP A 80 -0.63 -3.26 -18.47
N LEU A 81 -0.09 -2.79 -17.35
CA LEU A 81 1.27 -3.10 -16.90
C LEU A 81 1.33 -4.23 -15.86
N PHE A 82 0.24 -4.98 -15.67
CA PHE A 82 0.24 -6.17 -14.83
C PHE A 82 0.59 -7.44 -15.61
N VAL A 83 1.41 -8.28 -14.97
CA VAL A 83 1.68 -9.65 -15.39
C VAL A 83 1.26 -10.58 -14.25
N PHE A 84 0.26 -11.41 -14.51
CA PHE A 84 -0.19 -12.43 -13.57
C PHE A 84 0.64 -13.69 -13.74
N ASP A 85 1.15 -14.21 -12.63
CA ASP A 85 1.89 -15.45 -12.61
C ASP A 85 1.12 -16.42 -11.72
N ASP A 86 0.57 -17.48 -12.30
CA ASP A 86 -0.26 -18.45 -11.59
C ASP A 86 0.53 -19.30 -10.58
N LYS A 87 1.86 -19.11 -10.49
CA LYS A 87 2.77 -19.96 -9.71
C LYS A 87 3.34 -19.32 -8.45
N VAL A 88 3.08 -18.04 -8.17
CA VAL A 88 3.57 -17.41 -6.95
C VAL A 88 2.57 -17.68 -5.82
N LYS A 89 3.05 -18.34 -4.76
CA LYS A 89 2.29 -18.55 -3.52
C LYS A 89 2.88 -17.63 -2.47
N LYS A 90 2.04 -16.82 -1.82
CA LYS A 90 2.40 -16.04 -0.64
C LYS A 90 3.12 -16.91 0.39
N ARG A 91 4.42 -16.67 0.60
CA ARG A 91 5.09 -17.12 1.82
C ARG A 91 4.98 -15.98 2.83
N GLU A 92 4.19 -16.19 3.86
CA GLU A 92 4.12 -15.30 5.00
C GLU A 92 5.52 -15.20 5.63
N THR A 93 6.01 -13.98 5.82
CA THR A 93 7.32 -13.77 6.43
C THR A 93 7.25 -13.94 7.95
N THR A 94 8.37 -14.31 8.59
CA THR A 94 8.45 -14.41 10.06
C THR A 94 8.04 -13.10 10.74
N LYS A 95 8.33 -11.95 10.12
CA LYS A 95 7.94 -10.62 10.62
C LYS A 95 6.44 -10.38 10.55
N GLU A 96 5.77 -10.69 9.43
CA GLU A 96 4.30 -10.59 9.32
C GLU A 96 3.59 -11.48 10.34
N LYS A 97 4.09 -12.71 10.53
CA LYS A 97 3.51 -13.66 11.49
C LYS A 97 3.62 -13.14 12.93
N LEU A 98 4.77 -12.56 13.28
CA LEU A 98 5.00 -11.94 14.59
C LEU A 98 4.06 -10.75 14.82
N ALA A 99 3.94 -9.84 13.82
CA ALA A 99 3.06 -8.67 13.91
C ALA A 99 1.59 -9.06 14.13
N LYS A 100 1.08 -10.04 13.38
CA LYS A 100 -0.30 -10.54 13.55
C LYS A 100 -0.53 -11.16 14.92
N THR A 101 0.48 -11.85 15.45
CA THR A 101 0.39 -12.47 16.78
C THR A 101 0.32 -11.40 17.86
N LEU A 102 1.22 -10.41 17.81
CA LEU A 102 1.23 -9.26 18.73
C LEU A 102 -0.09 -8.49 18.69
N PHE A 103 -0.62 -8.20 17.49
CA PHE A 103 -1.88 -7.47 17.35
C PHE A 103 -3.06 -8.22 18.00
N LYS A 104 -3.15 -9.53 17.80
CA LYS A 104 -4.18 -10.38 18.45
C LYS A 104 -4.09 -10.33 19.97
N THR A 105 -2.87 -10.29 20.52
CA THR A 105 -2.64 -10.23 21.97
C THR A 105 -2.99 -8.85 22.55
N ILE A 106 -2.72 -7.76 21.84
CA ILE A 106 -2.92 -6.38 22.32
C ILE A 106 -4.37 -5.90 22.11
N SER A 107 -5.07 -6.41 21.10
CA SER A 107 -6.43 -6.00 20.74
C SER A 107 -7.43 -5.97 21.94
N PRO A 108 -7.47 -6.98 22.83
CA PRO A 108 -8.40 -7.01 23.96
C PRO A 108 -8.10 -5.93 25.03
N THR A 109 -6.83 -5.56 25.22
CA THR A 109 -6.37 -4.62 26.25
C THR A 109 -6.21 -3.19 25.73
N MET A 110 -6.63 -2.90 24.49
CA MET A 110 -6.46 -1.58 23.90
C MET A 110 -7.19 -0.47 24.69
N PRO A 111 -6.51 0.67 24.94
CA PRO A 111 -7.15 1.87 25.48
C PRO A 111 -8.33 2.34 24.64
N LYS A 112 -9.31 3.01 25.27
CA LYS A 112 -10.51 3.52 24.58
C LYS A 112 -10.16 4.45 23.40
N SER A 113 -9.16 5.30 23.57
CA SER A 113 -8.66 6.20 22.52
C SER A 113 -8.17 5.43 21.28
N CYS A 114 -7.43 4.33 21.46
CA CYS A 114 -6.98 3.48 20.37
C CYS A 114 -8.15 2.80 19.65
N LYS A 115 -9.21 2.41 20.36
CA LYS A 115 -10.43 1.85 19.75
C LYS A 115 -11.16 2.88 18.88
N VAL A 116 -11.22 4.14 19.32
CA VAL A 116 -11.79 5.24 18.53
C VAL A 116 -10.96 5.48 17.27
N LEU A 117 -9.63 5.53 17.40
CA LEU A 117 -8.73 5.67 16.26
C LEU A 117 -8.88 4.52 15.25
N TYR A 118 -8.97 3.29 15.74
CA TYR A 118 -9.21 2.11 14.91
C TYR A 118 -10.55 2.20 14.17
N ALA A 119 -11.62 2.59 14.86
CA ALA A 119 -12.95 2.75 14.26
C ALA A 119 -12.94 3.84 13.17
N TYR A 120 -12.29 4.98 13.43
CA TYR A 120 -12.09 6.03 12.44
C TYR A 120 -11.33 5.52 11.22
N ALA A 121 -10.21 4.82 11.44
CA ALA A 121 -9.39 4.30 10.34
C ALA A 121 -10.18 3.31 9.47
N HIS A 122 -10.92 2.40 10.09
CA HIS A 122 -11.77 1.45 9.37
C HIS A 122 -12.86 2.17 8.56
N GLN A 123 -13.49 3.21 9.13
CA GLN A 123 -14.52 3.99 8.44
C GLN A 123 -13.97 4.72 7.21
N VAL A 124 -12.79 5.34 7.31
CA VAL A 124 -12.13 6.04 6.18
C VAL A 124 -11.71 5.04 5.11
N MET A 125 -10.99 3.99 5.50
CA MET A 125 -10.41 3.02 4.56
C MET A 125 -11.45 2.18 3.83
N SER A 126 -12.57 1.81 4.50
CA SER A 126 -13.69 1.11 3.86
C SER A 126 -14.36 1.92 2.74
N LYS A 127 -14.18 3.24 2.73
CA LYS A 127 -14.62 4.12 1.63
C LYS A 127 -13.56 4.28 0.54
N GLY A 128 -12.50 3.45 0.54
CA GLY A 128 -11.42 3.51 -0.43
C GLY A 128 -10.50 4.71 -0.28
N GLN A 129 -10.51 5.36 0.89
CA GLN A 129 -9.64 6.49 1.20
C GLN A 129 -8.39 6.04 1.96
N THR A 130 -7.44 6.96 2.13
CA THR A 130 -6.18 6.77 2.85
C THR A 130 -6.09 7.79 3.97
N ILE A 131 -5.52 7.42 5.10
CA ILE A 131 -5.22 8.40 6.15
C ILE A 131 -3.84 8.96 5.88
N SER A 132 -3.70 10.28 5.81
CA SER A 132 -2.42 10.96 5.69
C SER A 132 -2.07 11.70 6.98
N THR A 133 -0.83 11.57 7.44
CA THR A 133 -0.30 12.32 8.59
C THR A 133 1.13 12.80 8.34
N ASN A 134 1.46 13.99 8.82
CA ASN A 134 2.82 14.50 8.75
C ASN A 134 3.62 13.93 9.92
N ILE A 135 4.81 13.42 9.61
CA ILE A 135 5.87 13.17 10.55
C ILE A 135 6.59 14.50 10.72
N ASP A 136 6.58 15.00 11.94
CA ASP A 136 7.22 16.27 12.30
C ASP A 136 8.71 16.05 12.58
N GLU A 137 9.53 17.02 12.14
CA GLU A 137 10.97 16.99 12.34
C GLU A 137 11.32 17.04 13.84
N ASP A 138 10.55 17.78 14.64
CA ASP A 138 10.80 17.93 16.07
C ASP A 138 10.60 16.63 16.85
N ILE A 139 9.77 15.71 16.33
CA ILE A 139 9.41 14.45 17.00
C ILE A 139 10.25 13.29 16.47
N PHE A 140 10.46 13.24 15.15
CA PHE A 140 11.03 12.08 14.48
C PHE A 140 12.39 12.34 13.83
N GLY A 141 12.87 13.59 13.81
CA GLY A 141 14.17 14.00 13.27
C GLY A 141 14.19 14.28 11.76
N TRP A 142 13.03 14.25 11.11
CA TRP A 142 12.87 14.53 9.68
C TRP A 142 11.40 14.77 9.36
N LYS A 143 11.14 15.63 8.36
CA LYS A 143 9.80 15.96 7.91
C LYS A 143 9.38 15.04 6.76
N LYS A 144 8.28 14.29 6.93
CA LYS A 144 7.74 13.43 5.85
C LYS A 144 6.22 13.26 5.93
N MET A 145 5.56 13.27 4.78
CA MET A 145 4.15 12.85 4.67
C MET A 145 4.07 11.32 4.66
N VAL A 146 3.24 10.74 5.53
CA VAL A 146 2.99 9.30 5.59
C VAL A 146 1.53 8.99 5.30
N TYR A 147 1.34 7.91 4.55
CA TYR A 147 0.04 7.37 4.16
C TYR A 147 -0.18 6.01 4.82
N ILE A 148 -1.32 5.87 5.50
CA ILE A 148 -1.72 4.64 6.18
C ILE A 148 -2.83 4.00 5.37
N PHE A 149 -2.64 2.73 5.01
CA PHE A 149 -3.58 1.93 4.23
C PHE A 149 -4.16 0.77 5.05
N GLN A 150 -5.22 0.19 4.53
CA GLN A 150 -5.79 -1.03 5.10
C GLN A 150 -4.92 -2.24 4.73
N GLU A 151 -4.52 -3.03 5.75
CA GLU A 151 -3.78 -4.30 5.62
C GLU A 151 -4.64 -5.51 5.21
#